data_AF-A0A0M0JZH1-F1
#
_entry.id   AF-A0A0M0JZH1-F1
#
_cell.length_a   1.000
_cell.length_b   1.000
_cell.length_c   1.000
_cell.angle_alpha   90.00
_cell.angle_beta   90.00
_cell.angle_gamma   90.00
#
_symmetry.space_group_name_H-M   'P 1'
#
loop_
_entity.id
_entity.type
_entity.pdbx_description
1 polymer ?
#
loop_
_entity_poly.entity_id
_entity_poly.type
_entity_poly.pdbx_seq_one_letter_code
_entity_poly.pdbx_strand_id
1 'polypeptide(L)'
;MWGIFSNHSFDDETVYDDDWILHASDQDYLPYFRTLNSLPDSTRMEGNCLHAGSGFGKNEMYPCFDEDITYGLAVLGLNITGKTFPTYLSTSGAVSEPQIRSGERPSQLTGAVTVTGLTGGSRYTIYRYDGTDTLPTSTASMAGYAHSHTFMATATHYVYTDPNIFLSSSAVYYVTTPAAASPHPTPLRATAIPKVPGLGLPLVSLGTGSGMHADVAAATELWVKVGGTAIDTAYVYGDEDAIAEGLANAGVPASSMYITTKIPCSTYADAKAHIASNLKDLKVSVVNLTLIHNPRCQGAASVSATWRALEEAKAAGQSVEIGVSNFVESDFETLKRTATVWPPVLNQCSMSVGYHDDATIKYCNSNKITYMSYSPLCGGPNGSSCQHGSVMDIPVVQQISKVHNVSSAQIALKWIVQQGIPLATAVANEQYAREDLDLWSWGDLSADEMKKLADAKLG
;
A
#
# COMPACT_ATOMS: atom_id res chain seq x y z
N MET A 1 -10.43 1.55 32.21
CA MET A 1 -10.08 0.22 31.67
C MET A 1 -10.70 -0.79 32.64
N TRP A 2 -11.73 -1.57 32.26
CA TRP A 2 -12.22 -2.63 33.14
C TRP A 2 -11.35 -3.87 32.98
N GLY A 3 -10.90 -4.42 34.10
CA GLY A 3 -10.16 -5.67 34.14
C GLY A 3 -9.90 -6.06 35.59
N ILE A 4 -10.04 -7.35 35.87
CA ILE A 4 -9.48 -7.97 37.08
C ILE A 4 -8.05 -8.36 36.73
N PHE A 5 -7.10 -7.91 37.53
CA PHE A 5 -5.68 -8.23 37.43
C PHE A 5 -5.28 -9.04 38.65
N SER A 6 -4.92 -10.30 38.43
CA SER A 6 -4.37 -11.17 39.46
C SER A 6 -2.83 -11.12 39.48
N ASN A 7 -2.24 -11.42 40.63
CA ASN A 7 -0.81 -11.76 40.74
C ASN A 7 -0.57 -13.28 40.73
N HIS A 8 -1.64 -14.08 40.76
CA HIS A 8 -1.63 -15.54 40.69
C HIS A 8 -1.59 -16.02 39.21
N SER A 9 -1.65 -17.33 38.97
CA SER A 9 -1.60 -17.86 37.60
C SER A 9 -2.88 -17.56 36.82
N PHE A 10 -2.77 -17.16 35.55
CA PHE A 10 -3.92 -17.02 34.64
C PHE A 10 -4.62 -18.34 34.29
N ASP A 11 -4.04 -19.47 34.70
CA ASP A 11 -4.65 -20.81 34.61
C ASP A 11 -5.46 -21.17 35.87
N ASP A 12 -5.51 -20.30 36.89
CA ASP A 12 -6.29 -20.50 38.12
C ASP A 12 -7.64 -19.77 38.02
N GLU A 13 -8.73 -20.49 38.28
CA GLU A 13 -10.10 -19.95 38.26
C GLU A 13 -10.52 -19.39 39.64
N THR A 14 -9.63 -19.44 40.63
CA THR A 14 -9.86 -18.90 41.98
C THR A 14 -9.67 -17.38 42.01
N VAL A 15 -10.61 -16.66 42.60
CA VAL A 15 -10.48 -15.21 42.88
C VAL A 15 -9.94 -15.01 44.30
N TYR A 16 -8.96 -14.12 44.44
CA TYR A 16 -8.22 -13.89 45.68
C TYR A 16 -8.42 -12.48 46.25
N ASP A 17 -8.32 -12.35 47.58
CA ASP A 17 -8.44 -11.10 48.34
C ASP A 17 -7.45 -10.00 47.89
N ASP A 18 -6.33 -10.39 47.27
CA ASP A 18 -5.28 -9.51 46.73
C ASP A 18 -5.31 -9.35 45.19
N ASP A 19 -6.41 -9.75 44.54
CA ASP A 19 -6.71 -9.37 43.15
C ASP A 19 -7.18 -7.91 43.03
N TRP A 20 -6.86 -7.28 41.90
CA TRP A 20 -7.02 -5.83 41.68
C TRP A 20 -8.03 -5.54 40.57
N ILE A 21 -8.95 -4.62 40.82
CA ILE A 21 -9.83 -4.04 39.81
C ILE A 21 -9.27 -2.69 39.36
N LEU A 22 -9.23 -2.49 38.04
CA LEU A 22 -9.03 -1.19 37.39
C LEU A 22 -10.39 -0.62 36.92
N HIS A 23 -10.61 0.68 37.13
CA HIS A 23 -11.94 1.30 37.12
C HIS A 23 -11.88 2.80 36.75
N ALA A 24 -12.81 3.29 35.91
CA ALA A 24 -12.89 4.59 35.20
C ALA A 24 -14.07 5.52 35.53
N SER A 25 -14.07 6.25 36.66
CA SER A 25 -15.23 7.07 37.09
C SER A 25 -15.71 8.11 36.08
N ASP A 26 -17.02 8.11 35.77
CA ASP A 26 -17.62 8.85 34.64
C ASP A 26 -17.54 10.38 34.76
N GLN A 27 -17.30 10.90 35.97
CA GLN A 27 -17.14 12.32 36.24
C GLN A 27 -15.77 12.89 35.82
N ASP A 28 -14.70 12.07 35.77
CA ASP A 28 -13.31 12.55 35.69
C ASP A 28 -12.41 11.87 34.63
N TYR A 29 -12.79 10.71 34.06
CA TYR A 29 -11.94 9.91 33.13
C TYR A 29 -10.60 9.39 33.71
N LEU A 30 -10.38 9.47 35.03
CA LEU A 30 -9.10 9.12 35.65
C LEU A 30 -9.09 7.72 36.30
N PRO A 31 -8.18 6.79 35.93
CA PRO A 31 -8.16 5.43 36.45
C PRO A 31 -7.88 5.35 37.95
N TYR A 32 -8.59 4.44 38.63
CA TYR A 32 -8.36 4.03 40.02
C TYR A 32 -8.10 2.52 40.09
N PHE A 33 -7.11 2.13 40.89
CA PHE A 33 -6.80 0.75 41.25
C PHE A 33 -7.33 0.47 42.67
N ARG A 34 -7.99 -0.68 42.86
CA ARG A 34 -8.52 -1.13 44.16
C ARG A 34 -8.40 -2.64 44.28
N THR A 35 -8.10 -3.16 45.47
CA THR A 35 -8.30 -4.58 45.76
C THR A 35 -9.78 -4.86 46.04
N LEU A 36 -10.25 -6.08 45.81
CA LEU A 36 -11.65 -6.47 46.04
C LEU A 36 -12.13 -6.11 47.46
N ASN A 37 -11.35 -6.47 48.49
CA ASN A 37 -11.61 -6.15 49.90
C ASN A 37 -11.57 -4.65 50.26
N SER A 38 -11.24 -3.75 49.32
CA SER A 38 -11.25 -2.29 49.54
C SER A 38 -12.49 -1.57 48.99
N LEU A 39 -13.46 -2.32 48.46
CA LEU A 39 -14.75 -1.81 48.02
C LEU A 39 -15.72 -1.69 49.22
N PRO A 40 -16.38 -0.53 49.44
CA PRO A 40 -17.30 -0.36 50.55
C PRO A 40 -18.64 -1.05 50.26
N ASP A 41 -19.00 -2.01 51.12
CA ASP A 41 -20.27 -2.72 51.03
C ASP A 41 -21.46 -1.80 51.40
N SER A 42 -22.62 -1.99 50.76
CA SER A 42 -23.78 -1.09 50.91
C SER A 42 -24.83 -1.65 51.87
N THR A 43 -25.60 -0.76 52.51
CA THR A 43 -26.17 -0.97 53.85
C THR A 43 -27.31 -2.00 54.00
N ARG A 44 -27.56 -2.85 52.99
CA ARG A 44 -28.46 -4.02 53.08
C ARG A 44 -28.00 -5.27 52.32
N MET A 45 -26.76 -5.33 51.82
CA MET A 45 -26.26 -6.53 51.15
C MET A 45 -25.78 -7.58 52.18
N GLU A 46 -26.73 -8.26 52.82
CA GLU A 46 -26.45 -9.41 53.69
C GLU A 46 -26.04 -10.62 52.82
N GLY A 47 -24.79 -10.58 52.33
CA GLY A 47 -24.24 -11.48 51.30
C GLY A 47 -24.51 -10.97 49.87
N ASN A 48 -24.75 -11.90 48.94
CA ASN A 48 -25.44 -11.67 47.64
C ASN A 48 -24.67 -11.60 46.30
N CYS A 49 -23.67 -12.47 46.10
CA CYS A 49 -23.51 -13.15 44.79
C CYS A 49 -24.53 -14.31 44.60
N LEU A 50 -25.59 -14.37 45.42
CA LEU A 50 -26.30 -15.60 45.78
C LEU A 50 -27.11 -16.24 44.63
N HIS A 51 -27.53 -15.44 43.64
CA HIS A 51 -28.49 -15.85 42.60
C HIS A 51 -28.12 -15.34 41.18
N ALA A 52 -26.83 -15.21 40.84
CA ALA A 52 -26.40 -14.88 39.48
C ALA A 52 -26.92 -15.95 38.48
N GLY A 53 -27.49 -15.52 37.35
CA GLY A 53 -28.27 -16.37 36.44
C GLY A 53 -27.99 -16.14 34.95
N SER A 54 -28.36 -17.11 34.11
CA SER A 54 -27.83 -17.24 32.75
C SER A 54 -28.44 -16.29 31.70
N GLY A 55 -27.55 -15.53 31.05
CA GLY A 55 -27.77 -14.97 29.71
C GLY A 55 -27.56 -16.01 28.58
N PHE A 56 -27.77 -15.62 27.33
CA PHE A 56 -27.68 -16.54 26.19
C PHE A 56 -26.23 -16.94 25.84
N GLY A 57 -25.90 -18.21 26.08
CA GLY A 57 -24.60 -18.80 25.76
C GLY A 57 -23.61 -18.76 26.93
N LYS A 58 -22.45 -19.41 26.78
CA LYS A 58 -21.37 -19.44 27.80
C LYS A 58 -20.56 -18.13 27.88
N ASN A 59 -21.23 -16.99 27.76
CA ASN A 59 -20.64 -15.67 27.93
C ASN A 59 -20.94 -15.20 29.35
N GLU A 60 -20.16 -15.66 30.32
CA GLU A 60 -20.28 -15.21 31.70
C GLU A 60 -19.78 -13.77 31.79
N MET A 61 -20.69 -12.86 32.11
CA MET A 61 -20.41 -11.45 32.39
C MET A 61 -20.80 -11.17 33.83
N TYR A 62 -19.87 -10.64 34.62
CA TYR A 62 -20.09 -10.30 36.04
C TYR A 62 -20.08 -8.78 36.24
N PRO A 63 -21.26 -8.12 36.20
CA PRO A 63 -21.42 -6.74 36.68
C PRO A 63 -22.24 -6.70 37.98
N CYS A 64 -21.61 -6.25 39.06
CA CYS A 64 -22.28 -5.80 40.28
C CYS A 64 -21.82 -4.37 40.55
N PHE A 65 -22.56 -3.39 40.03
CA PHE A 65 -22.21 -1.97 40.10
C PHE A 65 -23.42 -1.15 40.53
N ASP A 66 -23.16 -0.09 41.31
CA ASP A 66 -24.08 1.03 41.49
C ASP A 66 -23.92 2.01 40.30
N GLU A 67 -24.76 3.04 40.20
CA GLU A 67 -24.81 3.94 39.03
C GLU A 67 -23.52 4.81 38.85
N ASP A 68 -23.27 5.28 37.62
CA ASP A 68 -22.28 6.30 37.21
C ASP A 68 -20.75 5.95 37.10
N ILE A 69 -20.33 4.71 36.75
CA ILE A 69 -18.91 4.42 36.40
C ILE A 69 -18.70 3.43 35.22
N THR A 70 -17.78 3.74 34.29
CA THR A 70 -17.37 2.98 33.08
C THR A 70 -15.82 2.67 33.10
N TYR A 71 -14.99 2.29 32.09
CA TYR A 71 -14.98 1.99 30.65
C TYR A 71 -13.83 1.00 30.30
N GLY A 72 -13.92 0.22 29.20
CA GLY A 72 -12.79 -0.51 28.53
C GLY A 72 -12.70 -2.03 28.76
N LEU A 73 -12.08 -2.81 27.86
CA LEU A 73 -12.13 -4.29 27.86
C LEU A 73 -10.79 -4.95 27.48
N ALA A 74 -10.53 -6.16 28.00
CA ALA A 74 -9.53 -7.10 27.48
C ALA A 74 -10.25 -8.27 26.76
N VAL A 75 -9.82 -8.64 25.56
CA VAL A 75 -10.55 -9.59 24.69
C VAL A 75 -9.70 -10.86 24.48
N LEU A 76 -10.06 -11.94 25.20
CA LEU A 76 -9.41 -13.25 25.07
C LEU A 76 -9.67 -13.95 23.72
N GLY A 77 -10.69 -13.51 22.98
CA GLY A 77 -10.97 -13.95 21.63
C GLY A 77 -12.16 -13.21 21.03
N LEU A 78 -12.14 -12.99 19.72
CA LEU A 78 -13.27 -12.44 18.97
C LEU A 78 -14.11 -13.58 18.39
N ASN A 79 -15.44 -13.50 18.53
CA ASN A 79 -16.38 -14.46 17.96
C ASN A 79 -16.57 -14.21 16.45
N ILE A 80 -15.56 -14.60 15.67
CA ILE A 80 -15.47 -14.35 14.24
C ILE A 80 -15.97 -15.57 13.47
N THR A 81 -16.90 -15.37 12.54
CA THR A 81 -17.36 -16.45 11.65
C THR A 81 -16.25 -16.83 10.67
N GLY A 82 -15.56 -17.94 10.95
CA GLY A 82 -14.48 -18.50 10.12
C GLY A 82 -13.47 -19.29 10.95
N LYS A 83 -12.30 -19.60 10.37
CA LYS A 83 -11.18 -20.20 11.11
C LYS A 83 -10.16 -19.11 11.47
N THR A 84 -9.87 -18.98 12.76
CA THR A 84 -8.83 -18.12 13.31
C THR A 84 -7.76 -18.95 14.04
N PHE A 85 -6.67 -18.31 14.48
CA PHE A 85 -5.61 -18.91 15.29
C PHE A 85 -5.33 -18.06 16.54
N PRO A 86 -4.96 -18.68 17.69
CA PRO A 86 -4.58 -17.95 18.89
C PRO A 86 -3.45 -16.97 18.59
N THR A 87 -3.70 -15.70 18.90
CA THR A 87 -2.85 -14.56 18.55
C THR A 87 -2.70 -13.68 19.78
N TYR A 88 -1.46 -13.42 20.19
CA TYR A 88 -1.10 -12.75 21.45
C TYR A 88 -0.22 -11.55 21.15
N LEU A 89 -0.47 -10.41 21.80
CA LEU A 89 0.39 -9.24 21.72
C LEU A 89 1.27 -9.14 22.98
N SER A 90 2.59 -9.21 22.80
CA SER A 90 3.55 -8.75 23.80
C SER A 90 3.98 -7.32 23.46
N THR A 91 3.92 -6.40 24.41
CA THR A 91 4.28 -4.99 24.21
C THR A 91 5.62 -4.64 24.85
N SER A 92 6.39 -3.72 24.27
CA SER A 92 7.59 -3.16 24.90
C SER A 92 7.76 -1.66 24.62
N GLY A 93 8.40 -0.93 25.53
CA GLY A 93 8.69 0.51 25.39
C GLY A 93 8.35 1.35 26.63
N ALA A 94 7.29 0.99 27.38
CA ALA A 94 6.99 1.63 28.65
C ALA A 94 7.87 1.08 29.78
N VAL A 95 8.57 1.99 30.48
CA VAL A 95 9.32 1.69 31.72
C VAL A 95 8.46 1.91 32.97
N SER A 96 7.41 2.70 32.85
CA SER A 96 6.36 2.94 33.85
C SER A 96 5.05 3.33 33.14
N GLU A 97 3.92 3.17 33.82
CA GLU A 97 2.64 3.74 33.37
C GLU A 97 2.69 5.28 33.46
N PRO A 98 2.26 6.03 32.42
CA PRO A 98 2.33 7.49 32.42
C PRO A 98 1.27 8.11 33.32
N GLN A 99 1.67 9.05 34.19
CA GLN A 99 0.76 9.74 35.10
C GLN A 99 -0.08 10.79 34.37
N ILE A 100 -1.14 10.35 33.69
CA ILE A 100 -2.07 11.25 32.97
C ILE A 100 -2.66 12.33 33.90
N ARG A 101 -2.89 12.00 35.19
CA ARG A 101 -3.32 12.96 36.25
C ARG A 101 -2.34 14.13 36.43
N SER A 102 -1.06 13.91 36.13
CA SER A 102 0.03 14.88 36.26
C SER A 102 0.36 15.58 34.93
N GLY A 103 -0.41 15.33 33.87
CA GLY A 103 -0.19 15.86 32.53
C GLY A 103 0.87 15.10 31.71
N GLU A 104 1.29 13.92 32.14
CA GLU A 104 2.19 13.06 31.35
C GLU A 104 1.49 12.55 30.08
N ARG A 105 2.26 12.35 29.02
CA ARG A 105 1.75 11.90 27.71
C ARG A 105 1.68 10.38 27.64
N PRO A 106 0.75 9.79 26.86
CA PRO A 106 0.73 8.36 26.59
C PRO A 106 2.09 7.84 26.10
N SER A 107 2.52 6.71 26.67
CA SER A 107 3.79 6.07 26.33
C SER A 107 3.74 5.50 24.91
N GLN A 108 4.86 5.58 24.20
CA GLN A 108 5.04 4.86 22.94
C GLN A 108 5.33 3.38 23.22
N LEU A 109 4.60 2.51 22.54
CA LEU A 109 4.69 1.06 22.64
C LEU A 109 5.01 0.45 21.26
N THR A 110 5.77 -0.62 21.27
CA THR A 110 6.05 -1.51 20.14
C THR A 110 5.44 -2.87 20.41
N GLY A 111 5.05 -3.59 19.35
CA GLY A 111 4.35 -4.88 19.45
C GLY A 111 5.14 -6.06 18.89
N ALA A 112 5.16 -7.16 19.63
CA ALA A 112 5.53 -8.48 19.13
C ALA A 112 4.28 -9.37 19.17
N VAL A 113 3.74 -9.70 18.00
CA VAL A 113 2.56 -10.55 17.83
C VAL A 113 3.01 -11.99 17.71
N THR A 114 2.69 -12.81 18.71
CA THR A 114 2.92 -14.25 18.70
C THR A 114 1.65 -14.97 18.23
N VAL A 115 1.77 -15.88 17.27
CA VAL A 115 0.67 -16.75 16.82
C VAL A 115 1.02 -18.20 17.14
N THR A 116 0.07 -19.00 17.62
CA THR A 116 0.27 -20.42 17.95
C THR A 116 -0.76 -21.34 17.26
N GLY A 117 -0.61 -22.66 17.44
CA GLY A 117 -1.48 -23.66 16.80
C GLY A 117 -1.23 -23.85 15.30
N LEU A 118 -0.09 -23.36 14.79
CA LEU A 118 0.24 -23.37 13.38
C LEU A 118 0.69 -24.75 12.88
N THR A 119 0.65 -24.95 11.57
CA THR A 119 1.09 -26.18 10.89
C THR A 119 2.24 -25.84 9.94
N GLY A 120 3.38 -26.52 10.09
CA GLY A 120 4.56 -26.31 9.24
C GLY A 120 4.23 -26.48 7.75
N GLY A 121 4.74 -25.57 6.92
CA GLY A 121 4.48 -25.50 5.48
C GLY A 121 3.15 -24.83 5.08
N SER A 122 2.29 -24.46 6.04
CA SER A 122 1.03 -23.75 5.76
C SER A 122 1.22 -22.23 5.78
N ARG A 123 0.38 -21.49 5.05
CA ARG A 123 0.37 -20.02 5.01
C ARG A 123 -0.71 -19.43 5.92
N TYR A 124 -0.37 -18.29 6.54
CA TYR A 124 -1.19 -17.58 7.53
C TYR A 124 -1.12 -16.08 7.30
N THR A 125 -2.18 -15.36 7.64
CA THR A 125 -2.25 -13.89 7.52
C THR A 125 -2.70 -13.28 8.84
N ILE A 126 -1.87 -12.41 9.39
CA ILE A 126 -2.17 -11.57 10.56
C ILE A 126 -2.77 -10.27 10.03
N TYR A 127 -3.94 -9.87 10.52
CA TYR A 127 -4.57 -8.58 10.25
C TYR A 127 -4.45 -7.70 11.50
N ARG A 128 -4.11 -6.41 11.33
CA ARG A 128 -3.89 -5.43 12.41
C ARG A 128 -4.94 -4.32 12.31
N TYR A 129 -5.54 -3.97 13.46
CA TYR A 129 -6.67 -3.04 13.56
C TYR A 129 -6.39 -1.95 14.59
N ASP A 130 -6.52 -0.67 14.19
CA ASP A 130 -6.45 0.49 15.08
C ASP A 130 -7.87 0.96 15.47
N GLY A 131 -8.34 0.55 16.65
CA GLY A 131 -9.65 0.96 17.19
C GLY A 131 -10.79 -0.04 17.01
N THR A 132 -11.69 -0.07 17.98
CA THR A 132 -12.80 -1.05 18.10
C THR A 132 -13.94 -0.85 17.11
N ASP A 133 -13.99 0.30 16.43
CA ASP A 133 -15.12 0.72 15.57
C ASP A 133 -15.26 -0.12 14.27
N THR A 134 -14.31 -1.04 14.06
CA THR A 134 -14.08 -1.81 12.83
C THR A 134 -14.01 -3.33 13.07
N LEU A 135 -14.46 -3.79 14.25
CA LEU A 135 -14.34 -5.19 14.69
C LEU A 135 -14.94 -6.19 13.68
N PRO A 136 -14.14 -7.14 13.16
CA PRO A 136 -14.57 -8.04 12.08
C PRO A 136 -15.53 -9.12 12.59
N THR A 137 -16.70 -9.24 11.97
CA THR A 137 -17.72 -10.25 12.31
C THR A 137 -17.49 -11.59 11.60
N SER A 138 -16.70 -11.61 10.53
CA SER A 138 -16.35 -12.80 9.75
C SER A 138 -14.93 -12.72 9.19
N THR A 139 -14.35 -13.86 8.82
CA THR A 139 -13.07 -13.86 8.06
C THR A 139 -13.24 -13.40 6.62
N ALA A 140 -14.47 -13.40 6.07
CA ALA A 140 -14.76 -12.91 4.73
C ALA A 140 -14.71 -11.38 4.62
N SER A 141 -15.03 -10.66 5.70
CA SER A 141 -14.99 -9.19 5.78
C SER A 141 -13.57 -8.60 5.97
N MET A 142 -12.52 -9.44 6.08
CA MET A 142 -11.15 -8.98 6.36
C MET A 142 -10.33 -8.61 5.11
N ALA A 143 -10.82 -8.93 3.91
CA ALA A 143 -10.02 -8.91 2.68
C ALA A 143 -9.61 -7.51 2.17
N GLY A 144 -10.09 -6.43 2.79
CA GLY A 144 -9.78 -5.04 2.44
C GLY A 144 -9.13 -4.23 3.56
N TYR A 145 -8.43 -4.90 4.50
CA TYR A 145 -7.97 -4.25 5.73
C TYR A 145 -6.67 -3.44 5.58
N ALA A 146 -6.56 -2.33 6.33
CA ALA A 146 -5.49 -1.34 6.19
C ALA A 146 -4.07 -1.89 6.38
N HIS A 147 -3.90 -2.85 7.30
CA HIS A 147 -2.60 -3.45 7.61
C HIS A 147 -2.74 -4.97 7.78
N SER A 148 -1.93 -5.74 7.04
CA SER A 148 -1.82 -7.19 7.22
C SER A 148 -0.41 -7.70 6.90
N HIS A 149 -0.06 -8.86 7.46
CA HIS A 149 1.21 -9.54 7.27
C HIS A 149 0.98 -11.02 6.97
N THR A 150 1.42 -11.49 5.80
CA THR A 150 1.24 -12.88 5.37
C THR A 150 2.57 -13.64 5.41
N PHE A 151 2.59 -14.79 6.08
CA PHE A 151 3.79 -15.59 6.29
C PHE A 151 3.54 -17.09 6.03
N MET A 152 4.61 -17.85 5.90
CA MET A 152 4.58 -19.32 5.90
C MET A 152 5.12 -19.82 7.24
N ALA A 153 4.36 -20.65 7.96
CA ALA A 153 4.82 -21.20 9.22
C ALA A 153 5.86 -22.30 8.98
N THR A 154 7.01 -22.19 9.64
CA THR A 154 8.04 -23.25 9.70
C THR A 154 7.94 -24.10 10.98
N ALA A 155 7.18 -23.63 11.97
CA ALA A 155 6.96 -24.26 13.28
C ALA A 155 5.47 -24.17 13.69
N THR A 156 5.15 -24.65 14.89
CA THR A 156 3.81 -24.55 15.50
C THR A 156 3.46 -23.16 16.05
N HIS A 157 4.42 -22.25 16.05
CA HIS A 157 4.25 -20.84 16.40
C HIS A 157 5.03 -19.94 15.43
N TYR A 158 4.72 -18.65 15.45
CA TYR A 158 5.41 -17.60 14.70
C TYR A 158 5.37 -16.30 15.51
N VAL A 159 6.40 -15.46 15.37
CA VAL A 159 6.46 -14.13 16.00
C VAL A 159 6.66 -13.08 14.91
N TYR A 160 5.80 -12.07 14.90
CA TYR A 160 5.83 -10.92 14.01
C TYR A 160 6.05 -9.66 14.83
N THR A 161 7.08 -8.87 14.51
CA THR A 161 7.24 -7.52 15.06
C THR A 161 6.35 -6.56 14.27
N ASP A 162 5.40 -5.91 14.94
CA ASP A 162 4.64 -4.81 14.35
C ASP A 162 5.59 -3.61 14.16
N PRO A 163 5.80 -3.11 12.92
CA PRO A 163 6.63 -1.93 12.69
C PRO A 163 5.96 -0.63 13.17
N ASN A 164 4.67 -0.66 13.49
CA ASN A 164 3.93 0.52 13.94
C ASN A 164 4.13 0.77 15.44
N ILE A 165 4.42 2.02 15.78
CA ILE A 165 4.38 2.49 17.17
C ILE A 165 2.92 2.84 17.50
N PHE A 166 2.39 2.26 18.57
CA PHE A 166 1.07 2.60 19.11
C PHE A 166 1.20 3.28 20.48
N LEU A 167 0.19 4.06 20.87
CA LEU A 167 0.19 4.79 22.13
C LEU A 167 -0.47 3.95 23.23
N SER A 168 -0.02 4.09 24.47
CA SER A 168 -0.64 3.43 25.64
C SER A 168 -2.10 3.86 25.90
N SER A 169 -2.59 4.88 25.19
CA SER A 169 -3.99 5.34 25.20
C SER A 169 -4.78 4.95 23.94
N SER A 170 -4.25 4.05 23.12
CA SER A 170 -4.89 3.55 21.89
C SER A 170 -5.29 2.08 22.01
N ALA A 171 -6.29 1.67 21.24
CA ALA A 171 -6.70 0.27 21.15
C ALA A 171 -6.17 -0.34 19.85
N VAL A 172 -5.37 -1.40 19.95
CA VAL A 172 -4.88 -2.17 18.80
C VAL A 172 -5.19 -3.65 19.04
N TYR A 173 -5.71 -4.35 18.05
CA TYR A 173 -5.91 -5.79 18.10
C TYR A 173 -5.51 -6.48 16.79
N TYR A 174 -5.32 -7.80 16.91
CA TYR A 174 -4.81 -8.66 15.85
C TYR A 174 -5.70 -9.87 15.67
N VAL A 175 -5.90 -10.26 14.41
CA VAL A 175 -6.57 -11.52 14.08
C VAL A 175 -5.71 -12.29 13.10
N THR A 176 -5.33 -13.51 13.44
CA THR A 176 -4.68 -14.42 12.47
C THR A 176 -5.68 -15.43 11.94
N THR A 177 -5.73 -15.57 10.61
CA THR A 177 -6.49 -16.61 9.90
C THR A 177 -5.53 -17.57 9.21
N PRO A 178 -5.98 -18.74 8.68
CA PRO A 178 -5.31 -19.28 7.51
C PRO A 178 -5.19 -18.16 6.48
N ALA A 179 -4.06 -18.05 5.77
CA ALA A 179 -4.09 -17.24 4.57
C ALA A 179 -5.22 -17.81 3.70
N ALA A 180 -5.97 -16.94 3.03
CA ALA A 180 -6.79 -17.41 1.92
C ALA A 180 -5.89 -18.24 1.00
N ALA A 181 -6.44 -19.25 0.32
CA ALA A 181 -5.72 -19.87 -0.77
C ALA A 181 -5.47 -18.76 -1.81
N SER A 182 -4.27 -18.17 -1.76
CA SER A 182 -3.85 -17.16 -2.71
C SER A 182 -4.13 -17.72 -4.10
N PRO A 183 -4.65 -16.93 -5.05
CA PRO A 183 -4.70 -17.35 -6.45
C PRO A 183 -3.35 -17.90 -6.91
N HIS A 184 -2.26 -17.33 -6.37
CA HIS A 184 -0.90 -17.72 -6.65
C HIS A 184 -0.12 -17.97 -5.33
N PRO A 185 -0.05 -19.22 -4.86
CA PRO A 185 1.08 -19.72 -4.06
C PRO A 185 2.19 -20.23 -4.99
N THR A 186 2.03 -20.08 -6.31
CA THR A 186 3.11 -20.15 -7.29
C THR A 186 4.20 -19.17 -6.85
N PRO A 187 5.48 -19.56 -6.72
CA PRO A 187 6.53 -18.58 -6.93
C PRO A 187 6.31 -18.01 -8.34
N LEU A 188 6.64 -16.72 -8.56
CA LEU A 188 6.62 -16.15 -9.91
C LEU A 188 7.43 -17.08 -10.83
N ARG A 189 6.74 -17.85 -11.68
CA ARG A 189 7.39 -18.43 -12.85
C ARG A 189 7.96 -17.23 -13.58
N ALA A 190 9.25 -17.28 -13.91
CA ALA A 190 9.99 -16.16 -14.48
C ALA A 190 9.55 -15.90 -15.94
N THR A 191 8.29 -15.53 -16.09
CA THR A 191 7.61 -15.10 -17.30
C THR A 191 8.06 -13.67 -17.51
N ALA A 192 9.18 -13.51 -18.21
CA ALA A 192 9.84 -12.21 -18.36
C ALA A 192 8.83 -11.16 -18.85
N ILE A 193 8.69 -10.08 -18.07
CA ILE A 193 7.78 -8.96 -18.34
C ILE A 193 7.93 -8.57 -19.82
N PRO A 194 6.87 -8.68 -20.65
CA PRO A 194 6.96 -8.32 -22.06
C PRO A 194 7.43 -6.89 -22.23
N LYS A 195 8.16 -6.63 -23.31
CA LYS A 195 8.80 -5.35 -23.59
C LYS A 195 8.21 -4.72 -24.83
N VAL A 196 8.05 -3.40 -24.82
CA VAL A 196 7.68 -2.60 -25.99
C VAL A 196 8.67 -2.88 -27.11
N PRO A 197 8.24 -3.40 -28.29
CA PRO A 197 9.13 -3.67 -29.40
C PRO A 197 9.89 -2.43 -29.85
N GLY A 198 11.18 -2.57 -30.15
CA GLY A 198 12.06 -1.45 -30.53
C GLY A 198 12.60 -0.64 -29.35
N LEU A 199 11.78 -0.36 -28.32
CA LEU A 199 12.24 0.41 -27.15
C LEU A 199 12.90 -0.45 -26.06
N GLY A 200 12.44 -1.69 -25.87
CA GLY A 200 12.96 -2.57 -24.80
C GLY A 200 12.48 -2.22 -23.39
N LEU A 201 11.66 -1.18 -23.24
CA LEU A 201 10.88 -0.82 -22.05
C LEU A 201 9.96 -1.99 -21.63
N PRO A 202 10.11 -2.57 -20.43
CA PRO A 202 9.09 -3.45 -19.85
C PRO A 202 7.71 -2.80 -19.79
N LEU A 203 6.63 -3.56 -19.98
CA LEU A 203 5.27 -3.04 -19.94
C LEU A 203 4.83 -2.54 -18.54
N VAL A 204 5.58 -2.82 -17.48
CA VAL A 204 5.32 -2.28 -16.13
C VAL A 204 6.62 -1.73 -15.53
N SER A 205 6.56 -0.48 -15.06
CA SER A 205 7.62 0.24 -14.35
C SER A 205 7.15 0.67 -12.95
N LEU A 206 8.08 0.76 -11.99
CA LEU A 206 7.85 1.49 -10.74
C LEU A 206 7.81 2.99 -11.02
N GLY A 207 6.65 3.63 -10.83
CA GLY A 207 6.53 5.08 -10.77
C GLY A 207 6.85 5.60 -9.37
N THR A 208 7.75 6.57 -9.26
CA THR A 208 8.16 7.17 -7.96
C THR A 208 7.43 8.46 -7.59
N GLY A 209 6.53 8.93 -8.47
CA GLY A 209 5.83 10.22 -8.45
C GLY A 209 5.61 10.86 -7.08
N SER A 210 6.13 12.08 -6.93
CA SER A 210 6.18 12.88 -5.68
C SER A 210 4.95 12.72 -4.78
N GLY A 211 5.09 11.94 -3.70
CA GLY A 211 4.05 11.69 -2.69
C GLY A 211 3.37 10.32 -2.76
N MET A 212 3.69 9.47 -3.74
CA MET A 212 3.18 8.09 -3.81
C MET A 212 3.87 7.13 -2.83
N HIS A 213 5.10 7.44 -2.41
CA HIS A 213 5.91 6.63 -1.49
C HIS A 213 6.33 7.47 -0.29
N ALA A 214 6.26 6.91 0.92
CA ALA A 214 6.88 7.51 2.11
C ALA A 214 8.42 7.34 2.12
N ASP A 215 8.91 6.32 1.42
CA ASP A 215 10.34 6.02 1.24
C ASP A 215 10.54 5.42 -0.18
N VAL A 216 11.20 6.18 -1.06
CA VAL A 216 11.47 5.75 -2.45
C VAL A 216 12.62 4.75 -2.52
N ALA A 217 13.57 4.76 -1.58
CA ALA A 217 14.66 3.78 -1.54
C ALA A 217 14.11 2.40 -1.18
N ALA A 218 13.29 2.31 -0.13
CA ALA A 218 12.62 1.07 0.25
C ALA A 218 11.67 0.54 -0.85
N ALA A 219 10.88 1.43 -1.48
CA ALA A 219 10.01 1.05 -2.60
C ALA A 219 10.82 0.51 -3.81
N THR A 220 11.94 1.15 -4.14
CA THR A 220 12.84 0.72 -5.23
C THR A 220 13.53 -0.61 -4.92
N GLU A 221 14.05 -0.78 -3.70
CA GLU A 221 14.68 -2.00 -3.23
C GLU A 221 13.70 -3.19 -3.29
N LEU A 222 12.48 -2.99 -2.79
CA LEU A 222 11.39 -3.96 -2.78
C LEU A 222 10.97 -4.33 -4.21
N TRP A 223 10.74 -3.35 -5.08
CA TRP A 223 10.35 -3.55 -6.48
C TRP A 223 11.33 -4.46 -7.23
N VAL A 224 12.63 -4.20 -7.08
CA VAL A 224 13.65 -4.98 -7.76
C VAL A 224 13.80 -6.37 -7.13
N LYS A 225 13.68 -6.50 -5.79
CA LYS A 225 13.68 -7.80 -5.09
C LYS A 225 12.50 -8.70 -5.46
N VAL A 226 11.36 -8.16 -5.88
CA VAL A 226 10.22 -8.97 -6.38
C VAL A 226 10.30 -9.29 -7.88
N GLY A 227 11.25 -8.71 -8.63
CA GLY A 227 11.50 -8.98 -10.05
C GLY A 227 11.22 -7.82 -11.01
N GLY A 228 10.93 -6.62 -10.50
CA GLY A 228 10.77 -5.40 -11.28
C GLY A 228 12.07 -5.00 -12.00
N THR A 229 11.97 -4.61 -13.27
CA THR A 229 13.14 -4.30 -14.13
C THR A 229 13.10 -2.93 -14.80
N ALA A 230 12.10 -2.10 -14.47
CA ALA A 230 11.98 -0.72 -14.94
C ALA A 230 11.53 0.25 -13.86
N ILE A 231 11.99 1.50 -13.96
CA ILE A 231 11.71 2.59 -13.02
C ILE A 231 11.38 3.86 -13.84
N ASP A 232 10.42 4.64 -13.35
CA ASP A 232 9.94 5.90 -13.92
C ASP A 232 9.91 7.00 -12.85
N THR A 233 10.78 8.00 -13.00
CA THR A 233 10.94 9.15 -12.08
C THR A 233 10.88 10.47 -12.87
N ALA A 234 11.15 11.62 -12.25
CA ALA A 234 11.30 12.94 -12.85
C ALA A 234 12.09 13.88 -11.93
N TYR A 235 12.87 14.80 -12.53
CA TYR A 235 13.67 15.82 -11.83
C TYR A 235 12.89 16.64 -10.78
N VAL A 236 11.58 16.79 -10.97
CA VAL A 236 10.70 17.56 -10.09
C VAL A 236 10.17 16.77 -8.89
N TYR A 237 10.42 15.45 -8.84
CA TYR A 237 10.13 14.63 -7.66
C TYR A 237 11.30 14.69 -6.66
N GLY A 238 12.55 14.81 -7.16
CA GLY A 238 13.75 14.94 -6.33
C GLY A 238 14.12 13.66 -5.59
N ASP A 239 13.85 12.51 -6.21
CA ASP A 239 13.99 11.17 -5.62
C ASP A 239 15.12 10.34 -6.27
N GLU A 240 15.79 10.87 -7.30
CA GLU A 240 16.85 10.21 -8.05
C GLU A 240 17.97 9.62 -7.18
N ASP A 241 18.40 10.34 -6.15
CA ASP A 241 19.42 9.89 -5.19
C ASP A 241 18.96 8.66 -4.37
N ALA A 242 17.67 8.61 -4.03
CA ALA A 242 17.03 7.54 -3.25
C ALA A 242 16.73 6.30 -4.11
N ILE A 243 16.40 6.47 -5.40
CA ILE A 243 16.34 5.36 -6.37
C ILE A 243 17.70 4.67 -6.44
N ALA A 244 18.79 5.44 -6.53
CA ALA A 244 20.14 4.88 -6.58
C ALA A 244 20.57 4.22 -5.25
N GLU A 245 20.05 4.68 -4.11
CA GLU A 245 20.20 4.01 -2.81
C GLU A 245 19.44 2.68 -2.76
N GLY A 246 18.16 2.65 -3.12
CA GLY A 246 17.35 1.43 -3.12
C GLY A 246 17.91 0.33 -4.05
N LEU A 247 18.47 0.74 -5.20
CA LEU A 247 19.21 -0.16 -6.10
C LEU A 247 20.49 -0.72 -5.45
N ALA A 248 21.24 0.12 -4.74
CA ALA A 248 22.43 -0.32 -4.00
C ALA A 248 22.08 -1.29 -2.86
N ASN A 249 21.00 -1.03 -2.11
CA ASN A 249 20.50 -1.90 -1.04
C ASN A 249 19.97 -3.24 -1.57
N ALA A 250 19.41 -3.26 -2.79
CA ALA A 250 19.06 -4.48 -3.51
C ALA A 250 20.30 -5.25 -4.05
N GLY A 251 21.48 -4.63 -4.07
CA GLY A 251 22.69 -5.17 -4.68
C GLY A 251 22.66 -5.19 -6.21
N VAL A 252 21.81 -4.36 -6.83
CA VAL A 252 21.54 -4.37 -8.28
C VAL A 252 22.11 -3.12 -8.95
N PRO A 253 22.94 -3.25 -10.00
CA PRO A 253 23.49 -2.10 -10.69
C PRO A 253 22.40 -1.38 -11.50
N ALA A 254 22.36 -0.05 -11.43
CA ALA A 254 21.40 0.76 -12.19
C ALA A 254 21.45 0.50 -13.72
N SER A 255 22.61 0.07 -14.25
CA SER A 255 22.78 -0.33 -15.65
C SER A 255 22.09 -1.64 -16.08
N SER A 256 21.53 -2.42 -15.14
CA SER A 256 20.64 -3.55 -15.50
C SER A 256 19.15 -3.20 -15.48
N MET A 257 18.79 -1.96 -15.12
CA MET A 257 17.42 -1.46 -15.09
C MET A 257 17.07 -0.69 -16.37
N TYR A 258 15.79 -0.64 -16.72
CA TYR A 258 15.28 0.34 -17.67
C TYR A 258 14.83 1.59 -16.92
N ILE A 259 15.62 2.67 -16.97
CA ILE A 259 15.33 3.92 -16.26
C ILE A 259 14.73 4.95 -17.23
N THR A 260 13.52 5.39 -16.91
CA THR A 260 12.86 6.56 -17.48
C THR A 260 12.92 7.71 -16.49
N THR A 261 13.30 8.91 -16.95
CA THR A 261 13.19 10.14 -16.16
C THR A 261 12.62 11.28 -17.02
N LYS A 262 12.20 12.38 -16.38
CA LYS A 262 11.54 13.51 -17.04
C LYS A 262 12.12 14.82 -16.54
N ILE A 263 12.19 15.82 -17.43
CA ILE A 263 12.59 17.20 -17.10
C ILE A 263 11.43 18.16 -17.38
N PRO A 264 11.24 19.24 -16.59
CA PRO A 264 10.29 20.28 -16.91
C PRO A 264 10.73 21.01 -18.19
N CYS A 265 9.80 21.50 -19.01
CA CYS A 265 10.20 22.41 -20.09
C CYS A 265 10.54 23.80 -19.55
N SER A 266 11.66 24.33 -20.00
CA SER A 266 12.44 25.39 -19.33
C SER A 266 13.28 26.15 -20.36
N THR A 267 14.38 26.82 -19.99
CA THR A 267 15.35 27.28 -21.00
C THR A 267 16.24 26.12 -21.44
N TYR A 268 16.90 26.27 -22.59
CA TYR A 268 17.88 25.29 -23.07
C TYR A 268 19.06 25.07 -22.09
N ALA A 269 19.43 26.09 -21.31
CA ALA A 269 20.49 25.97 -20.31
C ALA A 269 20.01 25.15 -19.10
N ASP A 270 18.82 25.46 -18.59
CA ASP A 270 18.22 24.73 -17.45
C ASP A 270 17.94 23.27 -17.81
N ALA A 271 17.41 23.01 -19.01
CA ALA A 271 17.16 21.66 -19.50
C ALA A 271 18.44 20.79 -19.47
N LYS A 272 19.58 21.33 -19.92
CA LYS A 272 20.87 20.62 -19.85
C LYS A 272 21.38 20.47 -18.42
N ALA A 273 21.10 21.42 -17.53
CA ALA A 273 21.41 21.27 -16.10
C ALA A 273 20.55 20.19 -15.42
N HIS A 274 19.25 20.11 -15.73
CA HIS A 274 18.36 19.05 -15.23
C HIS A 274 18.82 17.66 -15.70
N ILE A 275 19.14 17.48 -16.99
CA ILE A 275 19.70 16.22 -17.52
C ILE A 275 20.98 15.83 -16.75
N ALA A 276 21.88 16.79 -16.51
CA ALA A 276 23.12 16.53 -15.78
C ALA A 276 22.90 16.18 -14.30
N SER A 277 21.89 16.76 -13.64
CA SER A 277 21.50 16.41 -12.28
C SER A 277 20.96 14.98 -12.23
N ASN A 278 19.96 14.65 -13.06
CA ASN A 278 19.34 13.31 -13.04
C ASN A 278 20.39 12.20 -13.20
N LEU A 279 21.36 12.37 -14.11
CA LEU A 279 22.47 11.44 -14.30
C LEU A 279 23.39 11.33 -13.07
N LYS A 280 23.79 12.48 -12.50
CA LYS A 280 24.61 12.55 -11.27
C LYS A 280 23.91 11.85 -10.09
N ASP A 281 22.62 12.11 -9.93
CA ASP A 281 21.85 11.79 -8.72
C ASP A 281 21.37 10.32 -8.78
N LEU A 282 20.95 9.84 -9.96
CA LEU A 282 20.78 8.41 -10.26
C LEU A 282 22.10 7.62 -10.31
N LYS A 283 23.24 8.31 -10.25
CA LYS A 283 24.61 7.75 -10.27
C LYS A 283 24.91 6.92 -11.53
N VAL A 284 24.42 7.38 -12.69
CA VAL A 284 24.59 6.75 -14.01
C VAL A 284 25.14 7.72 -15.06
N SER A 285 25.83 7.20 -16.08
CA SER A 285 26.26 7.98 -17.25
C SER A 285 25.19 8.13 -18.34
N VAL A 286 24.17 7.28 -18.31
CA VAL A 286 23.10 7.20 -19.32
C VAL A 286 21.80 6.70 -18.68
N VAL A 287 20.65 7.21 -19.14
CA VAL A 287 19.31 6.65 -18.88
C VAL A 287 18.71 6.10 -20.17
N ASN A 288 17.73 5.19 -20.06
CA ASN A 288 17.12 4.57 -21.24
C ASN A 288 16.16 5.52 -21.95
N LEU A 289 15.45 6.37 -21.21
CA LEU A 289 14.46 7.28 -21.75
C LEU A 289 14.42 8.61 -20.97
N THR A 290 14.44 9.73 -21.68
CA THR A 290 14.19 11.05 -21.09
C THR A 290 12.99 11.73 -21.73
N LEU A 291 12.03 12.18 -20.91
CA LEU A 291 10.81 12.85 -21.38
C LEU A 291 10.80 14.34 -21.07
N ILE A 292 10.13 15.14 -21.91
CA ILE A 292 9.55 16.42 -21.47
C ILE A 292 8.34 16.10 -20.59
N HIS A 293 8.33 16.52 -19.32
CA HIS A 293 7.34 16.10 -18.33
C HIS A 293 5.91 16.63 -18.62
N ASN A 294 5.79 17.84 -19.16
CA ASN A 294 4.53 18.38 -19.67
C ASN A 294 4.81 19.52 -20.68
N PRO A 295 3.87 19.85 -21.59
CA PRO A 295 4.01 20.99 -22.50
C PRO A 295 3.62 22.34 -21.86
N ARG A 296 3.05 22.34 -20.65
CA ARG A 296 2.39 23.49 -19.99
C ARG A 296 3.34 24.34 -19.15
N CYS A 297 4.52 24.65 -19.71
CA CYS A 297 5.49 25.59 -19.13
C CYS A 297 5.35 26.99 -19.75
N GLN A 298 6.46 27.75 -19.86
CA GLN A 298 6.50 29.13 -20.38
C GLN A 298 6.36 29.22 -21.92
N GLY A 299 5.45 28.43 -22.49
CA GLY A 299 5.09 28.42 -23.91
C GLY A 299 5.98 27.56 -24.81
N ALA A 300 5.61 27.52 -26.10
CA ALA A 300 6.21 26.64 -27.11
C ALA A 300 7.72 26.86 -27.33
N ALA A 301 8.25 28.04 -26.99
CA ALA A 301 9.67 28.33 -27.03
C ALA A 301 10.46 27.47 -26.01
N SER A 302 9.96 27.33 -24.78
CA SER A 302 10.54 26.45 -23.77
C SER A 302 10.43 24.98 -24.14
N VAL A 303 9.28 24.54 -24.66
CA VAL A 303 9.11 23.16 -25.18
C VAL A 303 10.17 22.86 -26.26
N SER A 304 10.35 23.76 -27.23
CA SER A 304 11.35 23.61 -28.29
C SER A 304 12.79 23.65 -27.77
N ALA A 305 13.08 24.51 -26.79
CA ALA A 305 14.41 24.66 -26.20
C ALA A 305 14.82 23.43 -25.36
N THR A 306 13.88 22.86 -24.61
CA THR A 306 14.05 21.61 -23.86
C THR A 306 14.16 20.41 -24.80
N TRP A 307 13.35 20.34 -25.87
CA TRP A 307 13.50 19.28 -26.86
C TRP A 307 14.89 19.26 -27.51
N ARG A 308 15.41 20.43 -27.93
CA ARG A 308 16.78 20.53 -28.47
C ARG A 308 17.84 20.05 -27.48
N ALA A 309 17.64 20.26 -26.17
CA ALA A 309 18.54 19.72 -25.15
C ALA A 309 18.44 18.18 -25.03
N LEU A 310 17.25 17.59 -25.22
CA LEU A 310 17.07 16.14 -25.30
C LEU A 310 17.71 15.55 -26.57
N GLU A 311 17.59 16.22 -27.71
CA GLU A 311 18.24 15.82 -28.98
C GLU A 311 19.76 15.77 -28.85
N GLU A 312 20.36 16.79 -28.22
CA GLU A 312 21.79 16.79 -27.89
C GLU A 312 22.16 15.69 -26.87
N ALA A 313 21.34 15.46 -25.84
CA ALA A 313 21.59 14.40 -24.86
C ALA A 313 21.55 13.00 -25.50
N LYS A 314 20.64 12.76 -26.46
CA LYS A 314 20.62 11.53 -27.26
C LYS A 314 21.86 11.41 -28.14
N ALA A 315 22.26 12.48 -28.84
CA ALA A 315 23.46 12.50 -29.65
C ALA A 315 24.77 12.32 -28.84
N ALA A 316 24.78 12.75 -27.57
CA ALA A 316 25.88 12.59 -26.63
C ALA A 316 25.87 11.23 -25.89
N GLY A 317 24.87 10.37 -26.10
CA GLY A 317 24.73 9.09 -25.40
C GLY A 317 24.33 9.22 -23.92
N GLN A 318 23.86 10.39 -23.49
CA GLN A 318 23.35 10.66 -22.13
C GLN A 318 21.93 10.10 -21.92
N SER A 319 21.17 9.92 -22.99
CA SER A 319 19.88 9.25 -22.99
C SER A 319 19.77 8.36 -24.23
N VAL A 320 19.32 7.10 -24.08
CA VAL A 320 19.22 6.19 -25.24
C VAL A 320 18.07 6.64 -26.15
N GLU A 321 16.91 6.94 -25.59
CA GLU A 321 15.74 7.44 -26.31
C GLU A 321 15.11 8.69 -25.70
N ILE A 322 14.36 9.45 -26.50
CA ILE A 322 13.73 10.71 -26.07
C ILE A 322 12.24 10.76 -26.43
N GLY A 323 11.45 11.29 -25.51
CA GLY A 323 9.99 11.30 -25.59
C GLY A 323 9.36 12.49 -24.89
N VAL A 324 8.04 12.42 -24.72
CA VAL A 324 7.23 13.47 -24.09
C VAL A 324 6.25 12.86 -23.09
N SER A 325 5.59 13.71 -22.33
CA SER A 325 4.53 13.34 -21.40
C SER A 325 3.50 14.46 -21.37
N ASN A 326 2.22 14.11 -21.28
CA ASN A 326 1.07 15.04 -21.29
C ASN A 326 0.90 15.88 -22.57
N PHE A 327 1.38 15.40 -23.73
CA PHE A 327 1.20 16.07 -25.02
C PHE A 327 -0.09 15.60 -25.70
N VAL A 328 -0.87 16.56 -26.24
CA VAL A 328 -1.97 16.28 -27.19
C VAL A 328 -1.56 16.67 -28.62
N GLU A 329 -2.39 16.36 -29.61
CA GLU A 329 -2.13 16.62 -31.05
C GLU A 329 -1.61 18.03 -31.36
N SER A 330 -2.17 19.08 -30.72
CA SER A 330 -1.71 20.47 -30.92
C SER A 330 -0.29 20.74 -30.41
N ASP A 331 0.17 20.02 -29.39
CA ASP A 331 1.52 20.14 -28.85
C ASP A 331 2.53 19.44 -29.76
N PHE A 332 2.16 18.27 -30.31
CA PHE A 332 2.95 17.57 -31.31
C PHE A 332 3.10 18.41 -32.59
N GLU A 333 2.01 18.91 -33.18
CA GLU A 333 2.07 19.76 -34.38
C GLU A 333 2.66 21.16 -34.12
N THR A 334 2.98 21.49 -32.86
CA THR A 334 3.81 22.64 -32.48
C THR A 334 5.29 22.25 -32.41
N LEU A 335 5.64 21.19 -31.67
CA LEU A 335 7.01 20.69 -31.50
C LEU A 335 7.65 20.25 -32.84
N LYS A 336 6.87 19.61 -33.71
CA LYS A 336 7.25 19.14 -35.06
C LYS A 336 7.77 20.25 -35.99
N ARG A 337 7.58 21.52 -35.64
CA ARG A 337 8.09 22.70 -36.39
C ARG A 337 9.54 23.04 -36.08
N THR A 338 10.08 22.51 -34.98
CA THR A 338 11.42 22.82 -34.45
C THR A 338 12.26 21.57 -34.15
N ALA A 339 11.63 20.40 -33.99
CA ALA A 339 12.30 19.12 -33.79
C ALA A 339 13.09 18.66 -35.04
N THR A 340 14.28 18.12 -34.80
CA THR A 340 15.17 17.46 -35.79
C THR A 340 15.09 15.94 -35.66
N VAL A 341 15.01 15.42 -34.44
CA VAL A 341 14.69 14.03 -34.12
C VAL A 341 13.16 13.91 -34.03
N TRP A 342 12.56 13.13 -34.93
CA TRP A 342 11.10 12.95 -34.98
C TRP A 342 10.73 11.53 -35.44
N PRO A 343 9.67 10.90 -34.88
CA PRO A 343 8.84 11.40 -33.78
C PRO A 343 9.51 11.22 -32.40
N PRO A 344 8.98 11.85 -31.33
CA PRO A 344 9.23 11.40 -29.97
C PRO A 344 8.81 9.93 -29.83
N VAL A 345 9.62 9.06 -29.22
CA VAL A 345 9.34 7.62 -29.26
C VAL A 345 8.17 7.19 -28.38
N LEU A 346 7.84 8.02 -27.39
CA LEU A 346 6.86 7.75 -26.35
C LEU A 346 6.16 9.03 -25.89
N ASN A 347 4.88 8.92 -25.54
CA ASN A 347 4.06 9.93 -24.87
C ASN A 347 3.44 9.33 -23.61
N GLN A 348 3.84 9.80 -22.42
CA GLN A 348 3.30 9.31 -21.16
C GLN A 348 2.16 10.20 -20.65
N CYS A 349 0.97 9.65 -20.46
CA CYS A 349 -0.25 10.38 -20.11
C CYS A 349 -1.04 9.67 -19.01
N SER A 350 -1.93 10.40 -18.33
CA SER A 350 -2.85 9.81 -17.36
C SER A 350 -3.87 8.94 -18.10
N MET A 351 -3.93 7.65 -17.76
CA MET A 351 -4.88 6.69 -18.32
C MET A 351 -5.19 5.62 -17.27
N SER A 352 -6.44 5.18 -17.22
CA SER A 352 -6.95 4.14 -16.33
C SER A 352 -8.30 3.59 -16.84
N VAL A 353 -8.86 2.57 -16.19
CA VAL A 353 -10.20 2.07 -16.53
C VAL A 353 -11.22 3.19 -16.29
N GLY A 354 -11.91 3.60 -17.37
CA GLY A 354 -12.91 4.68 -17.34
C GLY A 354 -12.35 6.12 -17.47
N TYR A 355 -11.03 6.30 -17.54
CA TYR A 355 -10.41 7.59 -17.85
C TYR A 355 -9.29 7.43 -18.88
N HIS A 356 -9.54 7.85 -20.11
CA HIS A 356 -8.59 7.75 -21.22
C HIS A 356 -8.83 8.84 -22.27
N ASP A 357 -7.83 9.11 -23.09
CA ASP A 357 -7.91 10.04 -24.22
C ASP A 357 -7.74 9.28 -25.54
N ASP A 358 -8.84 8.70 -26.03
CA ASP A 358 -8.93 8.00 -27.31
C ASP A 358 -8.34 8.81 -28.48
N ALA A 359 -8.43 10.15 -28.46
CA ALA A 359 -7.92 10.98 -29.54
C ALA A 359 -6.39 11.04 -29.52
N THR A 360 -5.78 11.27 -28.34
CA THR A 360 -4.32 11.26 -28.20
C THR A 360 -3.74 9.85 -28.35
N ILE A 361 -4.40 8.80 -27.85
CA ILE A 361 -4.02 7.39 -28.07
C ILE A 361 -3.99 7.08 -29.58
N LYS A 362 -5.06 7.44 -30.30
CA LYS A 362 -5.16 7.26 -31.75
C LYS A 362 -4.11 8.08 -32.51
N TYR A 363 -3.84 9.32 -32.10
CA TYR A 363 -2.79 10.15 -32.70
C TYR A 363 -1.40 9.50 -32.52
N CYS A 364 -1.09 9.04 -31.31
CA CYS A 364 0.19 8.39 -31.01
C CYS A 364 0.38 7.12 -31.85
N ASN A 365 -0.61 6.22 -31.86
CA ASN A 365 -0.60 5.00 -32.66
C ASN A 365 -0.44 5.29 -34.17
N SER A 366 -1.13 6.32 -34.69
CA SER A 366 -1.05 6.72 -36.11
C SER A 366 0.33 7.27 -36.50
N ASN A 367 1.04 7.89 -35.55
CA ASN A 367 2.36 8.49 -35.76
C ASN A 367 3.53 7.59 -35.29
N LYS A 368 3.26 6.35 -34.89
CA LYS A 368 4.25 5.39 -34.32
C LYS A 368 4.91 5.88 -33.02
N ILE A 369 4.18 6.65 -32.22
CA ILE A 369 4.56 7.07 -30.87
C ILE A 369 3.97 6.06 -29.89
N THR A 370 4.79 5.54 -28.98
CA THR A 370 4.30 4.64 -27.92
C THR A 370 3.46 5.45 -26.93
N TYR A 371 2.18 5.13 -26.74
CA TYR A 371 1.43 5.69 -25.62
C TYR A 371 1.83 4.95 -24.33
N MET A 372 1.98 5.66 -23.21
CA MET A 372 2.30 5.06 -21.90
C MET A 372 1.38 5.62 -20.81
N SER A 373 0.92 4.75 -19.92
CA SER A 373 0.03 5.12 -18.82
C SER A 373 0.80 5.57 -17.58
N TYR A 374 0.39 6.67 -16.95
CA TYR A 374 0.65 6.92 -15.52
C TYR A 374 -0.69 7.00 -14.76
N SER A 375 -0.63 6.90 -13.43
CA SER A 375 -1.82 6.79 -12.55
C SER A 375 -2.84 5.71 -12.95
N PRO A 376 -2.42 4.48 -13.33
CA PRO A 376 -3.31 3.44 -13.85
C PRO A 376 -4.37 2.97 -12.86
N LEU A 377 -4.13 3.16 -11.56
CA LEU A 377 -5.05 2.87 -10.46
C LEU A 377 -5.68 4.12 -9.83
N CYS A 378 -5.53 5.30 -10.44
CA CYS A 378 -6.11 6.58 -9.98
C CYS A 378 -5.82 6.98 -8.52
N GLY A 379 -4.67 6.59 -7.97
CA GLY A 379 -4.32 6.82 -6.56
C GLY A 379 -4.71 5.68 -5.63
N GLY A 380 -4.95 4.48 -6.17
CA GLY A 380 -5.22 3.27 -5.41
C GLY A 380 -6.58 3.32 -4.69
N PRO A 381 -6.72 2.67 -3.52
CA PRO A 381 -8.00 2.57 -2.81
C PRO A 381 -8.66 3.91 -2.51
N ASN A 382 -7.87 4.96 -2.33
CA ASN A 382 -8.35 6.29 -1.94
C ASN A 382 -8.78 7.16 -3.15
N GLY A 383 -8.55 6.70 -4.39
CA GLY A 383 -8.92 7.42 -5.61
C GLY A 383 -8.28 8.81 -5.78
N SER A 384 -7.22 9.10 -5.02
CA SER A 384 -6.71 10.48 -4.79
C SER A 384 -6.18 11.20 -6.03
N SER A 385 -5.89 10.48 -7.12
CA SER A 385 -5.33 11.05 -8.34
C SER A 385 -6.37 11.37 -9.42
N CYS A 386 -7.64 10.98 -9.23
CA CYS A 386 -8.69 11.15 -10.22
C CYS A 386 -10.01 11.62 -9.58
N GLN A 387 -10.68 12.59 -10.19
CA GLN A 387 -11.92 13.20 -9.64
C GLN A 387 -13.10 12.22 -9.46
N HIS A 388 -12.99 11.03 -10.05
CA HIS A 388 -14.01 9.98 -10.07
C HIS A 388 -13.73 8.83 -9.08
N GLY A 389 -12.68 8.93 -8.26
CA GLY A 389 -12.34 7.91 -7.27
C GLY A 389 -11.57 6.70 -7.81
N SER A 390 -11.52 5.64 -7.00
CA SER A 390 -10.75 4.41 -7.21
C SER A 390 -11.31 3.56 -8.35
N VAL A 391 -10.45 3.11 -9.27
CA VAL A 391 -10.85 2.18 -10.35
C VAL A 391 -11.23 0.79 -9.83
N MET A 392 -10.84 0.44 -8.60
CA MET A 392 -11.14 -0.85 -7.99
C MET A 392 -12.57 -0.94 -7.47
N ASP A 393 -13.27 0.20 -7.37
CA ASP A 393 -14.67 0.30 -6.98
C ASP A 393 -15.64 0.28 -8.18
N ILE A 394 -15.10 0.34 -9.41
CA ILE A 394 -15.89 0.19 -10.63
C ILE A 394 -16.54 -1.22 -10.63
N PRO A 395 -17.88 -1.34 -10.66
CA PRO A 395 -18.55 -2.64 -10.50
C PRO A 395 -18.15 -3.70 -11.53
N VAL A 396 -17.81 -3.28 -12.76
CA VAL A 396 -17.38 -4.22 -13.82
C VAL A 396 -15.94 -4.72 -13.62
N VAL A 397 -15.05 -3.90 -13.03
CA VAL A 397 -13.72 -4.35 -12.59
C VAL A 397 -13.87 -5.41 -11.49
N GLN A 398 -14.74 -5.13 -10.50
CA GLN A 398 -15.04 -6.08 -9.42
C GLN A 398 -15.79 -7.34 -9.86
N GLN A 399 -16.48 -7.31 -11.01
CA GLN A 399 -17.13 -8.49 -11.58
C GLN A 399 -16.10 -9.37 -12.29
N ILE A 400 -15.21 -8.76 -13.08
CA ILE A 400 -14.17 -9.47 -13.85
C ILE A 400 -13.09 -10.05 -12.90
N SER A 401 -12.71 -9.34 -11.84
CA SER A 401 -11.72 -9.82 -10.86
C SER A 401 -12.17 -11.14 -10.19
N LYS A 402 -13.47 -11.29 -9.93
CA LYS A 402 -14.09 -12.53 -9.42
C LYS A 402 -14.16 -13.67 -10.44
N VAL A 403 -14.17 -13.36 -11.74
CA VAL A 403 -14.16 -14.38 -12.82
C VAL A 403 -12.76 -14.94 -13.02
N HIS A 404 -11.75 -14.08 -13.02
CA HIS A 404 -10.34 -14.50 -13.20
C HIS A 404 -9.65 -14.90 -11.89
N ASN A 405 -10.31 -14.68 -10.74
CA ASN A 405 -9.79 -14.94 -9.38
C ASN A 405 -8.47 -14.20 -9.10
N VAL A 406 -8.44 -12.90 -9.39
CA VAL A 406 -7.29 -11.99 -9.21
C VAL A 406 -7.77 -10.68 -8.58
N SER A 407 -6.88 -9.75 -8.22
CA SER A 407 -7.30 -8.48 -7.62
C SER A 407 -7.90 -7.50 -8.63
N SER A 408 -8.70 -6.54 -8.16
CA SER A 408 -9.23 -5.46 -9.01
C SER A 408 -8.12 -4.58 -9.61
N ALA A 409 -6.98 -4.46 -8.93
CA ALA A 409 -5.79 -3.80 -9.47
C ALA A 409 -5.22 -4.59 -10.66
N GLN A 410 -5.03 -5.91 -10.52
CA GLN A 410 -4.58 -6.77 -11.62
C GLN A 410 -5.48 -6.68 -12.86
N ILE A 411 -6.81 -6.60 -12.70
CA ILE A 411 -7.72 -6.37 -13.85
C ILE A 411 -7.48 -5.02 -14.52
N ALA A 412 -7.37 -3.94 -13.75
CA ALA A 412 -7.16 -2.59 -14.30
C ALA A 412 -5.80 -2.46 -15.00
N LEU A 413 -4.73 -3.05 -14.45
CA LEU A 413 -3.40 -3.07 -15.05
C LEU A 413 -3.34 -3.97 -16.29
N LYS A 414 -3.94 -5.17 -16.22
CA LYS A 414 -4.05 -6.10 -17.36
C LYS A 414 -4.74 -5.44 -18.56
N TRP A 415 -5.84 -4.70 -18.32
CA TRP A 415 -6.55 -3.97 -19.37
C TRP A 415 -5.65 -2.99 -20.13
N ILE A 416 -4.69 -2.35 -19.46
CA ILE A 416 -3.73 -1.45 -20.09
C ILE A 416 -2.66 -2.26 -20.85
N VAL A 417 -1.95 -3.17 -20.18
CA VAL A 417 -0.81 -3.89 -20.81
C VAL A 417 -1.23 -4.85 -21.92
N GLN A 418 -2.46 -5.38 -21.89
CA GLN A 418 -2.99 -6.24 -22.95
C GLN A 418 -3.33 -5.46 -24.24
N GLN A 419 -3.43 -4.13 -24.18
CA GLN A 419 -3.46 -3.27 -25.37
C GLN A 419 -2.05 -3.00 -25.94
N GLY A 420 -1.00 -3.54 -25.32
CA GLY A 420 0.41 -3.24 -25.64
C GLY A 420 0.91 -1.92 -25.07
N ILE A 421 0.12 -1.25 -24.21
CA ILE A 421 0.44 0.04 -23.60
C ILE A 421 1.29 -0.21 -22.34
N PRO A 422 2.55 0.25 -22.26
CA PRO A 422 3.32 0.24 -21.01
C PRO A 422 2.70 1.15 -19.95
N LEU A 423 2.95 0.87 -18.67
CA LEU A 423 2.48 1.68 -17.55
C LEU A 423 3.54 1.90 -16.46
N ALA A 424 3.40 3.00 -15.72
CA ALA A 424 4.07 3.24 -14.45
C ALA A 424 3.06 3.08 -13.29
N THR A 425 3.39 2.26 -12.30
CA THR A 425 2.55 1.96 -11.12
C THR A 425 3.32 2.20 -9.82
N ALA A 426 2.61 2.50 -8.73
CA ALA A 426 3.20 2.79 -7.42
C ALA A 426 2.85 1.71 -6.41
N VAL A 427 3.88 1.05 -5.87
CA VAL A 427 3.74 -0.10 -4.97
C VAL A 427 3.95 0.32 -3.52
N ALA A 428 2.92 0.13 -2.68
CA ALA A 428 2.99 0.49 -1.26
C ALA A 428 3.49 -0.66 -0.34
N ASN A 429 3.57 -1.88 -0.85
CA ASN A 429 4.03 -3.07 -0.12
C ASN A 429 4.42 -4.22 -1.09
N GLU A 430 4.96 -5.31 -0.55
CA GLU A 430 5.44 -6.46 -1.33
C GLU A 430 4.32 -7.21 -2.07
N GLN A 431 3.11 -7.29 -1.50
CA GLN A 431 1.99 -7.95 -2.16
C GLN A 431 1.57 -7.18 -3.41
N TYR A 432 1.37 -5.86 -3.31
CA TYR A 432 1.01 -5.02 -4.47
C TYR A 432 2.12 -5.06 -5.53
N ALA A 433 3.39 -5.00 -5.14
CA ALA A 433 4.50 -5.13 -6.09
C ALA A 433 4.55 -6.48 -6.81
N ARG A 434 4.07 -7.56 -6.18
CA ARG A 434 3.94 -8.87 -6.82
C ARG A 434 2.71 -8.95 -7.73
N GLU A 435 1.56 -8.45 -7.28
CA GLU A 435 0.32 -8.40 -8.08
C GLU A 435 0.48 -7.56 -9.35
N ASP A 436 1.09 -6.37 -9.25
CA ASP A 436 1.34 -5.45 -10.37
C ASP A 436 2.29 -6.03 -11.43
N LEU A 437 3.16 -6.98 -11.05
CA LEU A 437 4.02 -7.73 -11.95
C LEU A 437 3.36 -9.01 -12.49
N ASP A 438 2.39 -9.57 -11.77
CA ASP A 438 1.75 -10.85 -12.10
C ASP A 438 0.51 -10.65 -12.99
N LEU A 439 0.74 -10.11 -14.19
CA LEU A 439 -0.28 -9.86 -15.22
C LEU A 439 -0.27 -10.93 -16.34
N TRP A 440 0.57 -11.96 -16.22
CA TRP A 440 0.80 -13.00 -17.25
C TRP A 440 0.83 -14.44 -16.72
N SER A 441 0.57 -14.68 -15.42
CA SER A 441 0.37 -16.04 -14.88
C SER A 441 -1.05 -16.59 -15.08
N TRP A 442 -2.02 -15.68 -15.24
CA TRP A 442 -3.44 -15.95 -15.45
C TRP A 442 -3.88 -15.56 -16.87
N GLY A 443 -5.13 -15.85 -17.21
CA GLY A 443 -5.68 -15.72 -18.56
C GLY A 443 -5.64 -14.29 -19.11
N ASP A 444 -5.80 -14.17 -20.43
CA ASP A 444 -6.07 -12.88 -21.07
C ASP A 444 -7.56 -12.53 -20.93
N LEU A 445 -7.84 -11.24 -20.78
CA LEU A 445 -9.19 -10.69 -20.76
C LEU A 445 -9.82 -10.92 -22.13
N SER A 446 -11.05 -11.45 -22.17
CA SER A 446 -11.78 -11.62 -23.42
C SER A 446 -12.10 -10.29 -24.10
N ALA A 447 -12.37 -10.31 -25.40
CA ALA A 447 -12.74 -9.10 -26.16
C ALA A 447 -13.95 -8.37 -25.54
N ASP A 448 -14.91 -9.11 -25.00
CA ASP A 448 -16.08 -8.56 -24.30
C ASP A 448 -15.69 -7.89 -22.97
N GLU A 449 -14.73 -8.44 -22.23
CA GLU A 449 -14.22 -7.85 -20.98
C GLU A 449 -13.40 -6.59 -21.25
N MET A 450 -12.49 -6.65 -22.23
CA MET A 450 -11.73 -5.50 -22.71
C MET A 450 -12.63 -4.36 -23.16
N LYS A 451 -13.72 -4.68 -23.89
CA LYS A 451 -14.73 -3.69 -24.30
C LYS A 451 -15.51 -3.13 -23.10
N LYS A 452 -15.99 -3.97 -22.19
CA LYS A 452 -16.71 -3.55 -20.98
C LYS A 452 -15.87 -2.61 -20.09
N LEU A 453 -14.56 -2.82 -20.04
CA LEU A 453 -13.61 -1.99 -19.30
C LEU A 453 -13.31 -0.67 -20.03
N ALA A 454 -13.23 -0.66 -21.37
CA ALA A 454 -13.10 0.57 -22.16
C ALA A 454 -14.39 1.43 -22.13
N ASP A 455 -15.56 0.79 -22.16
CA ASP A 455 -16.88 1.41 -22.02
C ASP A 455 -17.21 1.82 -20.56
N ALA A 456 -16.37 1.47 -19.58
CA ALA A 456 -16.68 1.60 -18.16
C ALA A 456 -16.75 3.06 -17.72
N LYS A 457 -17.96 3.63 -17.73
CA LYS A 457 -18.21 4.95 -17.16
C LYS A 457 -18.21 4.86 -15.64
N LEU A 458 -17.41 5.72 -15.01
CA LEU A 458 -17.62 6.07 -13.61
C LEU A 458 -18.88 6.95 -13.51
N GLY A 459 -19.63 6.78 -12.43
CA GLY A 459 -21.03 7.21 -12.28
C GLY A 459 -21.25 8.71 -12.10
#